data_AF-A0A397DP27-F1
#
_entry.id   AF-A0A397DP27-F1
#
_cell.length_a   1.000
_cell.length_b   1.000
_cell.length_c   1.000
_cell.angle_alpha   90.00
_cell.angle_beta   90.00
_cell.angle_gamma   90.00
#
_symmetry.space_group_name_H-M   'P 1'
#
loop_
_entity.id
_entity.type
_entity.pdbx_description
1 polymer ?
#
loop_
_entity_poly.entity_id
_entity_poly.type
_entity_poly.pdbx_seq_one_letter_code
_entity_poly.pdbx_strand_id
1 'polypeptide(L)'
;MTLLPVALGTSWLVLSQPEVDMMLEALETCVYGREYIWEGLLRAFNQTSNLGNGHVVALGHLLSLLLARDSVLIYPNDFQVFVDILVRETTDLDMDDPRRSTLATVLRWGVLSPLYERGGRYRSMELAIVVAQWKEALEKGHGSSIDRTPALPDLQECSTWKALRDAQLALLQQT
;
A
#
# COMPACT_ATOMS: atom_id res chain seq x y z
N MET A 1 -3.29 -7.91 -23.30
CA MET A 1 -4.32 -7.82 -22.23
C MET A 1 -4.42 -6.39 -21.75
N THR A 2 -5.63 -5.84 -21.70
CA THR A 2 -5.97 -4.44 -21.38
C THR A 2 -6.09 -4.13 -19.88
N LEU A 3 -5.61 -5.04 -19.01
CA LEU A 3 -5.84 -4.95 -17.56
C LEU A 3 -5.12 -3.78 -16.88
N LEU A 4 -3.91 -3.42 -17.33
CA LEU A 4 -3.13 -2.33 -16.71
C LEU A 4 -3.80 -0.95 -16.91
N PRO A 5 -4.16 -0.51 -18.14
CA PRO A 5 -4.89 0.75 -18.33
C PRO A 5 -6.21 0.81 -17.56
N VAL A 6 -6.94 -0.31 -17.46
CA VAL A 6 -8.19 -0.39 -16.69
C VAL A 6 -7.91 -0.21 -15.19
N ALA A 7 -6.95 -0.94 -14.63
CA ALA A 7 -6.58 -0.83 -13.23
C ALA A 7 -6.14 0.60 -12.85
N LEU A 8 -5.31 1.23 -13.69
CA LEU A 8 -4.88 2.61 -13.48
C LEU A 8 -6.05 3.60 -13.63
N GLY A 9 -6.90 3.42 -14.64
CA GLY A 9 -8.09 4.24 -14.85
C GLY A 9 -9.05 4.18 -13.66
N THR A 10 -9.35 2.97 -13.18
CA THR A 10 -10.17 2.76 -11.98
C THR A 10 -9.56 3.42 -10.75
N SER A 11 -8.24 3.30 -10.56
CA SER A 11 -7.52 3.93 -9.45
C SER A 11 -7.67 5.46 -9.46
N TRP A 12 -7.53 6.08 -10.63
CA TRP A 12 -7.72 7.53 -10.79
C TRP A 12 -9.16 7.98 -10.59
N LEU A 13 -10.13 7.19 -11.08
CA LEU A 13 -11.54 7.47 -10.85
C LEU A 13 -11.83 7.46 -9.35
N VAL A 14 -11.46 6.40 -8.63
CA VAL A 14 -11.70 6.32 -7.18
C VAL A 14 -11.00 7.45 -6.42
N LEU A 15 -9.76 7.80 -6.80
CA LEU A 15 -9.04 8.91 -6.16
C LEU A 15 -9.73 10.28 -6.33
N SER A 16 -10.47 10.47 -7.44
CA SER A 16 -11.00 11.78 -7.83
C SER A 16 -12.47 12.00 -7.51
N GLN A 17 -13.21 10.97 -7.09
CA GLN A 17 -14.64 11.09 -6.78
C GLN A 17 -14.90 11.29 -5.28
N PRO A 18 -15.88 12.13 -4.89
CA PRO A 18 -16.30 12.25 -3.50
C PRO A 18 -17.07 11.01 -3.01
N GLU A 19 -17.81 10.32 -3.88
CA GLU A 19 -18.60 9.12 -3.56
C GLU A 19 -17.77 7.82 -3.60
N VAL A 20 -16.61 7.84 -2.92
CA VAL A 20 -15.64 6.73 -2.88
C VAL A 20 -16.30 5.40 -2.48
N ASP A 21 -17.15 5.38 -1.46
CA ASP A 21 -17.79 4.16 -0.98
C ASP A 21 -18.74 3.55 -2.01
N MET A 22 -19.56 4.37 -2.68
CA MET A 22 -20.47 3.88 -3.73
C MET A 22 -19.70 3.27 -4.91
N MET A 23 -18.54 3.84 -5.26
CA MET A 23 -17.69 3.26 -6.29
C MET A 23 -17.15 1.88 -5.89
N LEU A 24 -16.78 1.71 -4.62
CA LEU A 24 -16.18 0.46 -4.14
C LEU A 24 -17.25 -0.62 -4.03
N GLU A 25 -18.45 -0.27 -3.57
CA GLU A 25 -19.64 -1.14 -3.66
C GLU A 25 -19.94 -1.56 -5.10
N ALA A 26 -19.86 -0.64 -6.06
CA ALA A 26 -20.09 -0.96 -7.47
C ALA A 26 -19.04 -1.95 -8.03
N LEU A 27 -17.78 -1.82 -7.61
CA LEU A 27 -16.72 -2.77 -7.99
C LEU A 27 -16.99 -4.16 -7.38
N GLU A 28 -17.43 -4.21 -6.12
CA GLU A 28 -17.68 -5.45 -5.37
C GLU A 28 -18.95 -6.19 -5.80
N THR A 29 -19.98 -5.46 -6.23
CA THR A 29 -21.26 -6.03 -6.68
C THR A 29 -21.24 -6.52 -8.13
N CYS A 30 -20.16 -6.24 -8.88
CA CYS A 30 -20.02 -6.72 -10.24
C CYS A 30 -19.89 -8.25 -10.28
N VAL A 31 -20.85 -8.91 -10.92
CA VAL A 31 -20.90 -10.39 -11.02
C VAL A 31 -19.83 -10.93 -11.98
N TYR A 32 -19.44 -10.14 -12.98
CA TYR A 32 -18.51 -10.57 -14.03
C TYR A 32 -17.20 -9.79 -13.97
N GLY A 33 -16.07 -10.48 -14.10
CA GLY A 33 -14.76 -9.86 -14.20
C GLY A 33 -14.22 -9.25 -12.91
N ARG A 34 -14.85 -9.56 -11.77
CA ARG A 34 -14.37 -9.17 -10.43
C ARG A 34 -12.97 -9.69 -10.16
N GLU A 35 -12.68 -10.89 -10.65
CA GLU A 35 -11.37 -11.55 -10.59
C GLU A 35 -10.29 -10.71 -11.29
N TYR A 36 -10.66 -10.01 -12.36
CA TYR A 36 -9.73 -9.19 -13.12
C TYR A 36 -9.47 -7.82 -12.49
N ILE A 37 -10.32 -7.37 -11.56
CA ILE A 37 -10.13 -6.09 -10.86
C ILE A 37 -8.90 -6.19 -9.96
N TRP A 38 -8.92 -7.11 -9.01
CA TRP A 38 -7.79 -7.29 -8.09
C TRP A 38 -6.53 -7.76 -8.83
N GLU A 39 -6.66 -8.70 -9.77
CA GLU A 39 -5.53 -9.14 -10.60
C GLU A 39 -4.90 -7.97 -11.37
N GLY A 40 -5.73 -7.10 -11.96
CA GLY A 40 -5.27 -5.89 -12.65
C GLY A 40 -4.53 -4.93 -11.73
N LEU A 41 -5.05 -4.71 -10.52
CA LEU A 41 -4.41 -3.88 -9.50
C LEU A 41 -3.08 -4.47 -9.04
N LEU A 42 -2.98 -5.79 -8.84
CA LEU A 42 -1.72 -6.45 -8.49
C LEU A 42 -0.70 -6.39 -9.62
N ARG A 43 -1.13 -6.57 -10.87
CA ARG A 43 -0.25 -6.40 -12.04
C ARG A 43 0.31 -4.98 -12.12
N ALA A 44 -0.53 -3.97 -11.85
CA ALA A 44 -0.09 -2.57 -11.79
C ALA A 44 0.86 -2.34 -10.61
N PHE A 45 0.56 -2.93 -9.45
CA PHE A 45 1.37 -2.80 -8.24
C PHE A 45 2.75 -3.44 -8.40
N ASN A 46 2.81 -4.58 -9.08
CA ASN A 46 4.05 -5.26 -9.45
C ASN A 46 4.93 -4.46 -10.42
N GLN A 47 4.43 -3.35 -10.96
CA GLN A 47 5.13 -2.50 -11.92
C GLN A 47 5.33 -1.07 -11.40
N THR A 48 5.15 -0.81 -10.09
CA THR A 48 5.23 0.54 -9.52
C THR A 48 6.53 1.28 -9.81
N SER A 49 7.64 0.57 -10.00
CA SER A 49 8.94 1.14 -10.40
C SER A 49 8.94 1.73 -11.82
N ASN A 50 8.00 1.32 -12.68
CA ASN A 50 7.86 1.78 -14.05
C ASN A 50 6.68 2.75 -14.24
N LEU A 51 5.98 3.10 -13.15
CA LEU A 51 4.82 3.99 -13.19
C LEU A 51 5.18 5.40 -12.70
N GLY A 52 4.60 6.42 -13.32
CA GLY A 52 4.72 7.78 -12.82
C GLY A 52 4.12 7.92 -11.41
N ASN A 53 4.68 8.79 -10.58
CA ASN A 53 4.31 8.90 -9.16
C ASN A 53 2.79 9.07 -8.92
N GLY A 54 2.10 9.86 -9.75
CA GLY A 54 0.65 10.03 -9.65
C GLY A 54 -0.13 8.72 -9.81
N HIS A 55 0.32 7.83 -10.70
CA HIS A 55 -0.27 6.50 -10.84
C HIS A 55 -0.04 5.64 -9.60
N VAL A 56 1.15 5.70 -9.00
CA VAL A 56 1.46 4.96 -7.77
C VAL A 56 0.57 5.44 -6.63
N VAL A 57 0.41 6.75 -6.46
CA VAL A 57 -0.48 7.35 -5.45
C VAL A 57 -1.92 6.89 -5.64
N ALA A 58 -2.47 7.01 -6.85
CA ALA A 58 -3.84 6.58 -7.14
C ALA A 58 -4.03 5.07 -6.87
N LEU A 59 -3.08 4.25 -7.33
CA LEU A 59 -3.11 2.81 -7.14
C LEU A 59 -3.04 2.43 -5.66
N GLY A 60 -2.11 3.02 -4.92
CA GLY A 60 -1.94 2.77 -3.49
C GLY A 60 -3.14 3.22 -2.68
N HIS A 61 -3.83 4.30 -3.08
CA HIS A 61 -5.08 4.73 -2.48
C HIS A 61 -6.18 3.67 -2.64
N LEU A 62 -6.41 3.18 -3.86
CA LEU A 62 -7.41 2.14 -4.12
C LEU A 62 -7.09 0.83 -3.40
N LEU A 63 -5.84 0.35 -3.47
CA LEU A 63 -5.39 -0.85 -2.74
C LEU A 63 -5.64 -0.71 -1.24
N SER A 64 -5.26 0.43 -0.65
CA SER A 64 -5.47 0.71 0.78
C SER A 64 -6.94 0.65 1.18
N LEU A 65 -7.82 1.23 0.36
CA LEU A 65 -9.26 1.20 0.62
C LEU A 65 -9.82 -0.23 0.59
N LEU A 66 -9.44 -1.02 -0.42
CA LEU A 66 -9.90 -2.41 -0.55
C LEU A 66 -9.39 -3.29 0.60
N LEU A 67 -8.13 -3.12 1.00
CA LEU A 67 -7.51 -3.82 2.13
C LEU A 67 -8.17 -3.46 3.46
N ALA A 68 -8.45 -2.16 3.68
CA ALA A 68 -9.05 -1.65 4.91
C ALA A 68 -10.48 -2.16 5.11
N ARG A 69 -11.24 -2.36 4.03
CA ARG A 69 -12.63 -2.82 4.11
C ARG A 69 -12.81 -4.34 4.07
N ASP A 70 -11.72 -5.11 4.02
CA ASP A 70 -11.78 -6.55 3.83
C ASP A 70 -12.55 -6.95 2.55
N SER A 71 -12.19 -6.31 1.43
CA SER A 71 -12.94 -6.41 0.18
C SER A 71 -13.03 -7.85 -0.35
N VAL A 72 -14.23 -8.24 -0.77
CA VAL A 72 -14.52 -9.54 -1.42
C VAL A 72 -13.81 -9.73 -2.76
N LEU A 73 -13.21 -8.67 -3.31
CA LEU A 73 -12.40 -8.72 -4.52
C LEU A 73 -11.04 -9.40 -4.29
N ILE A 74 -10.61 -9.49 -3.03
CA ILE A 74 -9.29 -10.00 -2.66
C ILE A 74 -9.38 -11.47 -2.27
N TYR A 75 -8.96 -12.36 -3.17
CA TYR A 75 -8.87 -13.78 -2.85
C TYR A 75 -7.66 -14.08 -1.97
N PRO A 76 -7.73 -15.08 -1.06
CA PRO A 76 -6.65 -15.40 -0.14
C PRO A 76 -5.30 -15.69 -0.82
N ASN A 77 -5.31 -16.39 -1.96
CA ASN A 77 -4.08 -16.68 -2.71
C ASN A 77 -3.47 -15.41 -3.31
N ASP A 78 -4.30 -14.53 -3.87
CA ASP A 78 -3.83 -13.27 -4.45
C ASP A 78 -3.35 -12.30 -3.36
N PHE A 79 -3.88 -12.40 -2.15
CA PHE A 79 -3.39 -11.64 -1.00
C PHE A 79 -1.95 -12.04 -0.62
N GLN A 80 -1.58 -13.32 -0.71
CA GLN A 80 -0.19 -13.74 -0.50
C GLN A 80 0.73 -13.17 -1.59
N VAL A 81 0.28 -13.19 -2.85
CA VAL A 81 1.02 -12.56 -3.97
C VAL A 81 1.18 -11.06 -3.74
N PHE A 82 0.16 -10.37 -3.24
CA PHE A 82 0.25 -8.96 -2.82
C PHE A 82 1.35 -8.75 -1.78
N VAL A 83 1.41 -9.59 -0.75
CA VAL A 83 2.46 -9.51 0.29
C VAL A 83 3.84 -9.72 -0.32
N ASP A 84 4.00 -10.67 -1.24
CA ASP A 84 5.27 -10.90 -1.93
C ASP A 84 5.73 -9.69 -2.75
N ILE A 85 4.82 -9.06 -3.48
CA ILE A 85 5.10 -7.82 -4.22
C ILE A 85 5.45 -6.69 -3.24
N LEU A 86 4.69 -6.54 -2.16
CA LEU A 86 4.88 -5.49 -1.18
C LEU A 86 6.27 -5.59 -0.54
N VAL A 87 6.67 -6.77 -0.08
CA VAL A 87 8.02 -6.99 0.50
C VAL A 87 9.08 -6.67 -0.55
N ARG A 88 8.91 -7.12 -1.79
CA ARG A 88 9.88 -6.87 -2.87
C ARG A 88 10.02 -5.38 -3.20
N GLU A 89 8.91 -4.66 -3.34
CA GLU A 89 8.92 -3.23 -3.66
C GLU A 89 9.37 -2.35 -2.49
N THR A 90 9.42 -2.88 -1.25
CA THR A 90 9.79 -2.10 -0.06
C THR A 90 11.19 -2.38 0.46
N THR A 91 11.77 -3.56 0.20
CA THR A 91 13.08 -3.95 0.77
C THR A 91 14.24 -3.06 0.27
N ASP A 92 14.25 -2.70 -1.01
CA ASP A 92 15.37 -1.95 -1.63
C ASP A 92 14.97 -0.54 -2.09
N LEU A 93 13.92 0.02 -1.48
CA LEU A 93 13.41 1.33 -1.90
C LEU A 93 14.25 2.47 -1.32
N ASP A 94 14.78 3.32 -2.20
CA ASP A 94 15.59 4.48 -1.82
C ASP A 94 14.83 5.44 -0.88
N MET A 95 15.59 6.10 0.00
CA MET A 95 15.05 7.03 1.00
C MET A 95 14.28 8.19 0.39
N ASP A 96 14.79 8.71 -0.72
CA ASP A 96 14.23 9.87 -1.43
C ASP A 96 13.20 9.44 -2.50
N ASP A 97 12.87 8.15 -2.58
CA ASP A 97 11.91 7.67 -3.56
C ASP A 97 10.50 8.22 -3.22
N PRO A 98 9.85 8.94 -4.15
CA PRO A 98 8.56 9.58 -3.90
C PRO A 98 7.42 8.58 -3.64
N ARG A 99 7.62 7.29 -3.95
CA ARG A 99 6.64 6.23 -3.73
C ARG A 99 6.57 5.78 -2.26
N ARG A 100 7.56 6.13 -1.42
CA ARG A 100 7.65 5.65 -0.02
C ARG A 100 6.39 5.86 0.80
N SER A 101 5.86 7.08 0.80
CA SER A 101 4.67 7.39 1.63
C SER A 101 3.48 6.53 1.23
N THR A 102 3.28 6.34 -0.07
CA THR A 102 2.23 5.49 -0.62
C THR A 102 2.46 4.03 -0.25
N LEU A 103 3.68 3.50 -0.43
CA LEU A 103 4.01 2.12 -0.14
C LEU A 103 3.95 1.80 1.36
N ALA A 104 4.34 2.74 2.24
CA ALA A 104 4.15 2.62 3.68
C ALA A 104 2.66 2.56 4.06
N THR A 105 1.82 3.37 3.40
CA THR A 105 0.37 3.34 3.63
C THR A 105 -0.25 2.02 3.19
N VAL A 106 0.15 1.50 2.02
CA VAL A 106 -0.27 0.18 1.54
C VAL A 106 0.23 -0.93 2.47
N LEU A 107 1.47 -0.84 2.96
CA LEU A 107 2.03 -1.78 3.94
C LEU A 107 1.18 -1.82 5.21
N ARG A 108 0.88 -0.64 5.77
CA ARG A 108 0.05 -0.50 6.96
C ARG A 108 -1.29 -1.22 6.78
N TRP A 109 -2.01 -0.94 5.69
CA TRP A 109 -3.30 -1.56 5.44
C TRP A 109 -3.21 -3.04 5.07
N GLY A 110 -2.11 -3.47 4.44
CA GLY A 110 -1.81 -4.87 4.21
C GLY A 110 -1.71 -5.67 5.50
N VAL A 111 -0.96 -5.15 6.48
CA VAL A 111 -0.77 -5.78 7.79
C VAL A 111 -2.04 -5.70 8.66
N LEU A 112 -2.77 -4.59 8.59
CA LEU A 112 -4.02 -4.39 9.34
C LEU A 112 -5.23 -5.12 8.75
N SER A 113 -5.12 -5.64 7.52
CA SER A 113 -6.24 -6.31 6.86
C SER A 113 -6.61 -7.62 7.57
N PRO A 114 -7.91 -7.92 7.77
CA PRO A 114 -8.34 -9.22 8.28
C PRO A 114 -7.86 -10.41 7.43
N LEU A 115 -7.59 -10.18 6.13
CA LEU A 115 -6.99 -11.18 5.24
C LEU A 115 -5.60 -11.62 5.67
N TYR A 116 -4.82 -10.70 6.26
CA TYR A 116 -3.49 -11.00 6.77
C TYR A 116 -3.54 -12.01 7.91
N GLU A 117 -4.47 -11.79 8.84
CA GLU A 117 -4.72 -12.70 9.95
C GLU A 117 -5.24 -14.06 9.46
N ARG A 118 -6.27 -14.08 8.60
CA ARG A 118 -6.82 -15.32 8.02
C ARG A 118 -5.80 -16.11 7.20
N GLY A 119 -4.86 -15.41 6.55
CA GLY A 119 -3.77 -16.00 5.78
C GLY A 119 -2.63 -16.56 6.64
N GLY A 120 -2.76 -16.59 7.97
CA GLY A 120 -1.72 -17.08 8.87
C GLY A 120 -0.52 -16.15 9.00
N ARG A 121 -0.71 -14.85 8.72
CA ARG A 121 0.33 -13.81 8.85
C ARG A 121 1.56 -14.12 8.01
N TYR A 122 1.29 -14.47 6.75
CA TYR A 122 2.30 -14.81 5.75
C TYR A 122 3.42 -13.74 5.70
N ARG A 123 4.69 -14.18 5.76
CA ARG A 123 5.90 -13.32 5.75
C ARG A 123 5.96 -12.22 6.82
N SER A 124 5.41 -12.49 8.00
CA SER A 124 5.43 -11.57 9.15
C SER A 124 6.83 -11.11 9.56
N MET A 125 7.81 -12.00 9.53
CA MET A 125 9.20 -11.67 9.85
C MET A 125 9.78 -10.67 8.85
N GLU A 126 9.59 -10.90 7.54
CA GLU A 126 10.11 -10.02 6.50
C GLU A 126 9.43 -8.66 6.51
N LEU A 127 8.11 -8.61 6.72
CA LEU A 127 7.39 -7.36 6.89
C LEU A 127 7.88 -6.58 8.13
N ALA A 128 8.15 -7.26 9.24
CA ALA A 128 8.71 -6.63 10.44
C ALA A 128 10.11 -6.04 10.18
N ILE A 129 10.95 -6.76 9.43
CA ILE A 129 12.28 -6.29 9.02
C ILE A 129 12.17 -5.04 8.16
N VAL A 130 11.31 -5.04 7.13
CA VAL A 130 11.07 -3.88 6.26
C VAL A 130 10.64 -2.66 7.08
N VAL A 131 9.67 -2.84 7.99
CA VAL A 131 9.19 -1.76 8.85
C VAL A 131 10.31 -1.21 9.73
N ALA A 132 11.11 -2.08 10.34
CA ALA A 132 12.24 -1.67 11.17
C ALA A 132 13.29 -0.88 10.38
N GLN A 133 13.68 -1.38 9.20
CA GLN A 133 14.65 -0.72 8.31
C GLN A 133 14.17 0.67 7.89
N TRP A 134 12.90 0.80 7.50
CA TRP A 134 12.36 2.08 7.06
C TRP A 134 12.28 3.10 8.19
N LYS A 135 11.90 2.66 9.39
CA LYS A 135 11.89 3.52 10.58
C LYS A 135 13.30 3.98 10.95
N GLU A 136 14.27 3.07 11.02
CA GLU A 136 15.67 3.43 11.31
C GLU A 136 16.20 4.45 10.29
N ALA A 137 15.86 4.26 9.01
CA ALA A 137 16.31 5.15 7.98
C ALA A 137 15.65 6.55 8.05
N LEU A 138 14.37 6.63 8.44
CA LEU A 138 13.70 7.91 8.74
C LEU A 138 14.32 8.61 9.97
N GLU A 139 14.61 7.87 11.05
CA GLU A 139 15.27 8.41 12.25
C GLU A 139 16.66 8.99 11.94
N LYS A 140 17.45 8.29 11.11
CA LYS A 140 18.77 8.78 10.66
C LYS A 140 18.66 10.02 9.77
N GLY A 141 17.63 10.11 8.93
CA GLY A 141 17.33 11.31 8.13
C GLY A 141 16.99 12.53 8.99
N HIS A 142 16.28 12.32 10.11
CA HIS A 142 15.93 13.38 11.06
C HIS A 142 17.14 13.89 11.87
N GLY A 143 18.12 13.02 12.17
CA GLY A 143 19.33 13.39 12.93
C GLY A 143 20.32 14.33 12.23
N SER A 144 20.13 14.61 10.93
CA SER A 144 21.05 15.43 10.11
C SER A 144 20.54 16.84 9.79
N SER A 145 19.31 17.21 10.17
CA SER A 145 18.68 18.47 9.75
C SER A 145 18.35 19.36 10.96
N ILE A 146 19.36 20.02 11.52
CA ILE A 146 19.17 21.05 12.57
C ILE A 146 18.73 22.41 11.98
N ASP A 147 18.65 22.56 10.65
CA ASP A 147 18.63 23.91 10.03
C ASP A 147 17.60 24.12 8.90
N ARG A 148 16.39 23.54 8.98
CA ARG A 148 15.34 23.87 7.99
C ARG A 148 13.96 24.12 8.60
N THR A 149 13.41 25.27 8.22
CA THR A 149 12.02 25.70 8.36
C THR A 149 11.07 24.58 7.88
N PRO A 150 9.95 24.30 8.58
CA PRO A 150 9.07 23.20 8.23
C PRO A 150 8.47 23.43 6.85
N ALA A 151 8.81 22.58 5.90
CA ALA A 151 8.25 22.56 4.55
C ALA A 151 7.43 21.27 4.38
N LEU A 152 6.53 21.24 3.39
CA LEU A 152 5.72 20.09 2.97
C LEU A 152 6.32 18.65 3.12
N PRO A 153 7.64 18.40 2.97
CA PRO A 153 8.28 17.14 3.40
C PRO A 153 7.84 16.63 4.79
N ASP A 154 7.65 17.51 5.77
CA ASP A 154 7.30 17.11 7.15
C ASP A 154 5.95 16.39 7.24
N LEU A 155 4.99 16.71 6.37
CA LEU A 155 3.66 16.09 6.37
C LEU A 155 3.67 14.69 5.75
N GLN A 156 4.45 14.49 4.67
CA GLN A 156 4.63 13.18 4.06
C GLN A 156 5.48 12.26 4.94
N GLU A 157 6.50 12.80 5.61
CA GLU A 157 7.27 12.06 6.58
C GLU A 157 6.43 11.70 7.81
N CYS A 158 5.59 12.61 8.32
CA CYS A 158 4.64 12.31 9.39
C CYS A 158 3.63 11.21 9.02
N SER A 159 3.09 11.23 7.80
CA SER A 159 2.15 10.20 7.35
C SER A 159 2.82 8.84 7.17
N THR A 160 4.04 8.83 6.62
CA THR A 160 4.88 7.63 6.47
C THR A 160 5.24 7.05 7.84
N TRP A 161 5.67 7.89 8.77
CA TRP A 161 6.00 7.50 10.13
C TRP A 161 4.81 6.89 10.86
N LYS A 162 3.63 7.53 10.77
CA LYS A 162 2.39 6.99 11.33
C LYS A 162 2.06 5.62 10.74
N ALA A 163 2.17 5.47 9.42
CA ALA A 163 1.87 4.20 8.75
C ALA A 163 2.81 3.07 9.22
N LEU A 164 4.10 3.33 9.32
CA LEU A 164 5.09 2.37 9.82
C LEU A 164 4.88 2.02 11.30
N ARG A 165 4.53 3.01 12.13
CA ARG A 165 4.23 2.78 13.55
C ARG A 165 3.01 1.88 13.73
N ASP A 166 1.94 2.16 13.00
CA ASP A 166 0.71 1.37 13.08
C ASP A 166 0.97 -0.07 12.61
N ALA A 167 1.72 -0.25 11.52
CA ALA A 167 2.14 -1.57 11.03
C ALA A 167 2.98 -2.33 12.07
N GLN A 168 3.95 -1.65 12.69
CA GLN A 168 4.78 -2.24 13.74
C GLN A 168 3.95 -2.72 14.93
N LEU A 169 3.03 -1.88 15.41
CA LEU A 169 2.16 -2.24 16.53
C LEU A 169 1.30 -3.45 16.21
N ALA A 170 0.74 -3.50 14.99
CA ALA A 170 -0.04 -4.64 14.54
C ALA A 170 0.81 -5.93 14.50
N LEU A 171 2.03 -5.87 13.96
CA LEU A 171 2.93 -7.03 13.94
C LEU A 171 3.37 -7.49 15.35
N LEU A 172 3.52 -6.57 16.31
CA LEU A 172 3.91 -6.87 17.69
C LEU A 172 2.77 -7.39 18.57
N GLN A 173 1.54 -6.90 18.37
CA GLN A 173 0.36 -7.40 19.10
C GLN A 173 -0.02 -8.84 18.71
N GLN A 174 0.72 -9.40 17.75
CA GLN A 174 0.47 -10.69 17.14
C GLN A 174 1.50 -11.76 17.57
N THR A 175 2.54 -11.40 18.35
CA THR A 175 3.48 -12.34 19.00
C THR A 175 3.08 -12.64 20.43
#